data_AF-A0A8I0FCD0-F1
#
_entry.id   AF-A0A8I0FCD0-F1
#
_cell.length_a   1.000
_cell.length_b   1.000
_cell.length_c   1.000
_cell.angle_alpha   90.00
_cell.angle_beta   90.00
_cell.angle_gamma   90.00
#
_symmetry.space_group_name_H-M   'P 1'
#
loop_
_entity.id
_entity.type
_entity.pdbx_description
1 polymer ?
#
loop_
_entity_poly.entity_id
_entity_poly.type
_entity_poly.pdbx_seq_one_letter_code
_entity_poly.pdbx_strand_id
1 'polypeptide(L)'
;MKIISKPQLLKDVEYKPSQSLQVGKEWSWLNPKHAKFDSTTVNDTSVDNPANYYESSLSNWHTFDSLNADIECDVVVIGGGLLGSSTALHLAEQGVDTVLLERNRIGSAASGRNGGQLTPGLARWEAQEMADRLSYEDAKKLWHFTSTEAMQ
;
A
#
# COMPACT_ATOMS: atom_id res chain seq x y z
N MET A 1 -43.30 12.15 3.64
CA MET A 1 -41.96 12.39 4.22
C MET A 1 -41.35 11.03 4.53
N LYS A 2 -40.25 10.63 3.88
CA LYS A 2 -39.61 9.33 4.14
C LYS A 2 -38.71 9.48 5.36
N ILE A 3 -39.00 8.73 6.43
CA ILE A 3 -38.19 8.75 7.65
C ILE A 3 -36.88 8.03 7.32
N ILE A 4 -35.77 8.76 7.31
CA ILE A 4 -34.44 8.17 7.17
C ILE A 4 -33.98 7.79 8.58
N SER A 5 -33.84 6.50 8.83
CA SER A 5 -33.21 6.00 10.04
C SER A 5 -31.74 6.44 10.04
N LYS A 6 -31.33 7.24 11.03
CA LYS A 6 -29.93 7.63 11.17
C LYS A 6 -29.07 6.39 11.42
N PRO A 7 -27.85 6.30 10.85
CA PRO A 7 -26.90 5.26 11.21
C PRO A 7 -26.67 5.25 12.71
N GLN A 8 -26.72 4.07 13.33
CA GLN A 8 -26.31 3.90 14.73
C GLN A 8 -24.82 3.62 14.78
N LEU A 9 -24.10 4.32 15.66
CA LEU A 9 -22.69 4.03 15.92
C LEU A 9 -22.58 2.65 16.57
N LEU A 10 -21.87 1.75 15.91
CA LEU A 10 -21.49 0.47 16.51
C LEU A 10 -20.42 0.73 17.58
N LYS A 11 -20.50 0.00 18.70
CA LYS A 11 -19.51 0.03 19.80
C LYS A 11 -18.50 -1.11 19.66
N ASP A 12 -18.23 -1.53 18.44
CA ASP A 12 -17.30 -2.61 18.07
C ASP A 12 -15.90 -2.08 17.71
N VAL A 13 -15.72 -0.75 17.69
CA VAL A 13 -14.42 -0.13 17.47
C VAL A 13 -13.57 -0.24 18.72
N GLU A 14 -12.61 -1.15 18.70
CA GLU A 14 -11.53 -1.20 19.68
C GLU A 14 -10.41 -0.23 19.29
N TYR A 15 -10.14 0.75 20.16
CA TYR A 15 -8.99 1.64 20.00
C TYR A 15 -7.73 0.95 20.49
N LYS A 16 -6.76 0.76 19.59
CA LYS A 16 -5.41 0.31 19.95
C LYS A 16 -4.56 1.54 20.29
N PRO A 17 -3.98 1.64 21.50
CA PRO A 17 -3.07 2.74 21.82
C PRO A 17 -1.86 2.68 20.90
N SER A 18 -1.38 3.83 20.44
CA SER A 18 -0.12 3.96 19.70
C SER A 18 0.73 5.08 20.31
N GLN A 19 2.05 4.99 20.14
CA GLN A 19 2.99 6.02 20.57
C GLN A 19 3.67 6.60 19.34
N SER A 20 3.65 7.93 19.24
CA SER A 20 4.44 8.64 18.22
C SER A 20 5.91 8.57 18.58
N LEU A 21 6.73 8.08 17.65
CA LEU A 21 8.18 8.02 17.76
C LEU A 21 8.80 8.59 16.49
N GLN A 22 9.84 9.40 16.66
CA GLN A 22 10.58 9.99 15.55
C GLN A 22 11.95 9.32 15.46
N VAL A 23 12.24 8.67 14.33
CA VAL A 23 13.50 7.96 14.10
C VAL A 23 14.21 8.62 12.91
N GLY A 24 15.20 9.45 13.21
CA GLY A 24 15.91 10.22 12.19
C GLY A 24 14.97 11.16 11.40
N LYS A 25 14.80 10.91 10.10
CA LYS A 25 13.88 11.65 9.22
C LYS A 25 12.51 10.99 9.07
N GLU A 26 12.29 9.82 9.69
CA GLU A 26 11.03 9.09 9.59
C GLU A 26 10.14 9.36 10.80
N TRP A 27 8.86 9.58 10.52
CA TRP A 27 7.83 9.80 11.52
C TRP A 27 6.92 8.57 11.58
N SER A 28 6.79 7.98 12.77
CA SER A 28 6.14 6.69 12.92
C SER A 28 5.30 6.61 14.18
N TRP A 29 4.18 5.90 14.07
CA TRP A 29 3.36 5.50 15.21
C TRP A 29 3.64 4.04 15.50
N LEU A 30 3.97 3.65 16.73
CA LEU A 30 4.17 2.24 17.07
C LEU A 30 3.05 1.74 17.98
N ASN A 31 2.61 0.50 17.76
CA ASN A 31 1.74 -0.20 18.70
C ASN A 31 2.57 -0.70 19.91
N PRO A 32 2.29 -0.27 21.15
CA PRO A 32 3.07 -0.64 22.33
C PRO A 32 3.10 -2.15 22.62
N LYS A 33 2.14 -2.93 22.09
CA LYS A 33 2.13 -4.39 22.23
C LYS A 33 3.20 -5.08 21.37
N HIS A 34 3.60 -4.45 20.26
CA HIS A 34 4.53 -5.02 19.27
C HIS A 34 5.82 -4.19 19.13
N ALA A 35 5.94 -3.08 19.86
CA ALA A 35 7.11 -2.22 19.81
C ALA A 35 8.26 -2.80 20.66
N LYS A 36 9.19 -3.52 20.04
CA LYS A 36 10.55 -3.72 20.59
C LYS A 36 11.55 -2.92 19.74
N PHE A 37 11.40 -1.59 19.78
CA PHE A 37 12.32 -0.71 19.07
C PHE A 37 13.56 -0.45 19.93
N ASP A 38 14.67 -1.11 19.62
CA ASP A 38 15.98 -0.76 20.16
C ASP A 38 16.65 0.26 19.22
N SER A 39 16.88 1.48 19.74
CA SER A 39 17.53 2.57 19.02
C SER A 39 18.97 2.27 18.58
N THR A 40 19.58 1.17 19.05
CA THR A 40 20.95 0.77 18.70
C THR A 40 21.03 -0.10 17.44
N THR A 41 19.92 -0.66 16.95
CA THR A 41 19.87 -1.53 15.77
C THR A 41 19.16 -0.86 14.60
N VAL A 42 19.79 0.17 14.03
CA VAL A 42 19.26 0.95 12.88
C VAL A 42 19.10 0.11 11.58
N ASN A 43 19.55 -1.16 11.59
CA ASN A 43 19.50 -2.07 10.45
C ASN A 43 18.72 -3.37 10.73
N ASP A 44 18.05 -3.50 11.89
CA ASP A 44 17.30 -4.72 12.19
C ASP A 44 15.91 -4.66 11.56
N THR A 45 15.74 -5.39 10.46
CA THR A 45 14.49 -5.58 9.71
C THR A 45 13.65 -6.74 10.26
N SER A 46 13.98 -7.28 11.44
CA SER A 46 13.22 -8.35 12.09
C SER A 46 11.76 -7.96 12.33
N VAL A 47 10.85 -8.95 12.32
CA VAL A 47 9.42 -8.74 12.65
C VAL A 47 9.25 -8.18 14.06
N ASP A 48 10.27 -8.35 14.91
CA ASP A 48 10.32 -7.82 16.27
C ASP A 48 10.53 -6.29 16.34
N ASN A 49 10.92 -5.64 15.23
CA ASN A 49 11.18 -4.20 15.21
C ASN A 49 10.39 -3.46 14.10
N PRO A 50 9.06 -3.34 14.21
CA PRO A 50 8.24 -2.69 13.18
C PRO A 50 8.55 -1.19 13.08
N ALA A 51 8.69 -0.67 11.85
CA ALA A 51 9.03 0.73 11.63
C ALA A 51 7.84 1.68 11.81
N ASN A 52 6.59 1.19 11.79
CA ASN A 52 5.37 2.00 11.91
C ASN A 52 4.14 1.15 12.32
N TYR A 53 2.97 1.81 12.43
CA TYR A 53 1.76 1.24 13.00
C TYR A 53 1.24 0.10 12.13
N TYR A 54 1.23 0.30 10.81
CA TYR A 54 0.79 -0.70 9.85
C TYR A 54 1.59 -1.98 10.06
N GLU A 55 2.92 -1.88 10.00
CA GLU A 55 3.85 -3.00 10.22
C GLU A 55 3.65 -3.66 11.59
N SER A 56 3.53 -2.87 12.65
CA SER A 56 3.34 -3.37 14.04
C SER A 56 1.99 -4.05 14.27
N SER A 57 1.05 -3.91 13.33
CA SER A 57 -0.30 -4.47 13.42
C SER A 57 -0.51 -5.67 12.50
N LEU A 58 0.47 -5.98 11.64
CA LEU A 58 0.42 -7.13 10.74
C LEU A 58 0.54 -8.44 11.54
N SER A 59 -0.05 -9.50 10.99
CA SER A 59 0.31 -10.88 11.30
C SER A 59 1.75 -11.17 10.81
N ASN A 60 2.27 -12.38 11.10
CA ASN A 60 3.62 -12.76 10.68
C ASN A 60 3.91 -12.39 9.22
N TRP A 61 4.84 -11.47 9.04
CA TRP A 61 5.20 -10.91 7.76
C TRP A 61 6.23 -11.81 7.09
N HIS A 62 5.89 -12.31 5.91
CA HIS A 62 6.77 -13.22 5.17
C HIS A 62 8.17 -12.61 4.95
N THR A 63 9.19 -13.44 5.14
CA THR A 63 10.60 -13.09 4.97
C THR A 63 11.18 -13.92 3.84
N PHE A 64 12.02 -13.30 3.03
CA PHE A 64 12.78 -13.96 1.99
C PHE A 64 14.26 -13.97 2.39
N ASP A 65 14.98 -14.98 1.94
CA ASP A 65 16.42 -15.03 2.11
C ASP A 65 17.07 -13.87 1.34
N SER A 66 18.17 -13.35 1.88
CA SER A 66 18.98 -12.37 1.16
C SER A 66 19.62 -13.02 -0.07
N LEU A 67 19.71 -12.27 -1.16
CA LEU A 67 20.46 -12.69 -2.34
C LEU A 67 21.92 -12.96 -1.95
N ASN A 68 22.32 -14.23 -2.00
CA ASN A 68 23.62 -14.71 -1.52
C ASN A 68 24.48 -15.34 -2.62
N ALA A 69 24.00 -15.32 -3.86
CA ALA A 69 24.65 -15.84 -5.04
C ALA A 69 24.21 -15.04 -6.27
N ASP A 70 24.98 -15.16 -7.35
CA ASP A 70 24.58 -14.63 -8.65
C ASP A 70 23.43 -15.47 -9.21
N ILE A 71 22.38 -14.80 -9.69
CA ILE A 71 21.21 -15.43 -10.30
C ILE A 71 21.08 -14.90 -11.73
N GLU A 72 21.04 -15.80 -12.70
CA GLU A 72 20.65 -15.49 -14.07
C GLU A 72 19.12 -15.60 -14.20
N CYS A 73 18.51 -14.66 -14.90
CA CYS A 73 17.08 -14.64 -15.21
C CYS A 73 16.85 -13.80 -16.48
N ASP A 74 15.67 -13.91 -17.08
CA ASP A 74 15.30 -13.09 -18.24
C ASP A 74 15.02 -11.63 -17.81
N VAL A 75 14.36 -11.44 -16.66
CA VAL A 75 13.97 -10.12 -16.15
C VAL A 75 14.19 -10.00 -14.65
N VAL A 76 14.85 -8.92 -14.24
CA VAL A 76 14.92 -8.50 -12.82
C VAL A 76 14.00 -7.31 -12.56
N VAL A 77 13.17 -7.42 -11.51
CA VAL A 77 12.30 -6.35 -11.02
C VAL A 77 12.88 -5.81 -9.71
N ILE A 78 13.19 -4.53 -9.67
CA ILE A 78 13.76 -3.86 -8.50
C ILE A 78 12.69 -3.08 -7.74
N GLY A 79 12.45 -3.47 -6.49
CA GLY A 79 11.49 -2.88 -5.55
C GLY A 79 10.24 -3.74 -5.36
N GLY A 80 10.03 -4.20 -4.14
CA GLY A 80 8.89 -5.05 -3.73
C GLY A 80 7.63 -4.27 -3.34
N GLY A 81 7.41 -3.10 -3.93
CA GLY A 81 6.16 -2.34 -3.76
C GLY A 81 5.01 -2.92 -4.58
N LEU A 82 3.82 -2.30 -4.51
CA LEU A 82 2.61 -2.76 -5.22
C LEU A 82 2.88 -2.98 -6.72
N LEU A 83 3.52 -2.00 -7.37
CA LEU A 83 3.82 -2.07 -8.80
C LEU A 83 4.85 -3.17 -9.10
N GLY A 84 5.96 -3.22 -8.38
CA GLY A 84 6.99 -4.23 -8.62
C GLY A 84 6.52 -5.66 -8.37
N SER A 85 5.78 -5.89 -7.28
CA SER A 85 5.16 -7.20 -7.02
C SER A 85 4.12 -7.57 -8.08
N SER A 86 3.30 -6.60 -8.52
CA SER A 86 2.33 -6.84 -9.61
C SER A 86 3.04 -7.16 -10.93
N THR A 87 4.08 -6.42 -11.29
CA THR A 87 4.89 -6.69 -12.49
C THR A 87 5.52 -8.08 -12.44
N ALA A 88 6.16 -8.45 -11.33
CA ALA A 88 6.79 -9.76 -11.18
C ALA A 88 5.77 -10.90 -11.27
N LEU A 89 4.59 -10.74 -10.66
CA LEU A 89 3.50 -11.72 -10.76
C LEU A 89 3.07 -11.94 -12.21
N HIS A 90 2.74 -10.87 -12.94
CA HIS A 90 2.25 -11.00 -14.31
C HIS A 90 3.32 -11.55 -15.26
N LEU A 91 4.59 -11.21 -15.08
CA LEU A 91 5.69 -11.80 -15.85
C LEU A 91 5.82 -13.31 -15.58
N ALA A 92 5.80 -13.71 -14.30
CA ALA A 92 5.88 -15.11 -13.90
C ALA A 92 4.68 -15.94 -14.41
N GLU A 93 3.46 -15.39 -14.38
CA GLU A 93 2.25 -16.04 -14.93
C GLU A 93 2.33 -16.27 -16.45
N GLN A 94 3.10 -15.45 -17.17
CA GLN A 94 3.38 -15.64 -18.59
C GLN A 94 4.60 -16.56 -18.86
N GLY A 95 5.17 -17.15 -17.81
CA GLY A 95 6.31 -18.07 -17.91
C GLY A 95 7.66 -17.40 -18.13
N VAL A 96 7.78 -16.09 -17.88
CA VAL A 96 9.06 -15.37 -17.96
C VAL A 96 9.88 -15.65 -16.69
N ASP A 97 11.14 -16.04 -16.85
CA ASP A 97 12.04 -16.24 -15.70
C ASP A 97 12.35 -14.89 -15.04
N THR A 98 11.73 -14.66 -13.88
CA THR A 98 11.66 -13.33 -13.26
C THR A 98 12.16 -13.35 -11.83
N VAL A 99 13.10 -12.48 -11.51
CA VAL A 99 13.59 -12.26 -10.14
C VAL A 99 13.10 -10.92 -9.61
N LEU A 100 12.46 -10.91 -8.44
CA LEU A 100 12.10 -9.68 -7.71
C LEU A 100 13.09 -9.44 -6.57
N LEU A 101 13.69 -8.25 -6.52
CA LEU A 101 14.59 -7.83 -5.43
C LEU A 101 14.01 -6.66 -4.65
N GLU A 102 13.96 -6.78 -3.33
CA GLU A 102 13.57 -5.72 -2.40
C GLU A 102 14.64 -5.57 -1.32
N ARG A 103 14.98 -4.32 -0.99
CA ARG A 103 16.01 -4.03 0.02
C ARG A 103 15.56 -4.42 1.43
N ASN A 104 14.28 -4.23 1.73
CA ASN A 104 13.67 -4.47 3.04
C ASN A 104 12.69 -5.65 2.96
N ARG A 105 11.38 -5.37 3.07
CA ARG A 105 10.30 -6.36 2.97
C ARG A 105 9.32 -5.95 1.88
N ILE A 106 8.70 -6.95 1.25
CA ILE A 106 7.63 -6.74 0.29
C ILE A 106 6.54 -5.87 0.92
N GLY A 107 6.22 -4.77 0.25
CA GLY A 107 5.21 -3.79 0.67
C GLY A 107 5.62 -2.85 1.80
N SER A 108 6.83 -2.91 2.37
CA SER A 108 7.17 -2.15 3.59
C SER A 108 7.16 -0.62 3.46
N ALA A 109 7.24 -0.08 2.24
CA ALA A 109 7.28 1.35 1.98
C ALA A 109 5.87 1.93 1.71
N ALA A 110 5.78 2.93 0.83
CA ALA A 110 4.54 3.64 0.50
C ALA A 110 3.36 2.70 0.15
N SER A 111 3.64 1.56 -0.50
CA SER A 111 2.61 0.62 -0.92
C SER A 111 1.93 -0.14 0.23
N GLY A 112 2.59 -0.42 1.35
CA GLY A 112 1.95 -1.05 2.52
C GLY A 112 1.47 -0.05 3.58
N ARG A 113 1.86 1.22 3.44
CA ARG A 113 1.43 2.33 4.31
C ARG A 113 0.32 3.18 3.67
N ASN A 114 -0.24 2.75 2.54
CA ASN A 114 -1.33 3.47 1.89
C ASN A 114 -2.65 3.24 2.66
N GLY A 115 -3.59 4.20 2.57
CA GLY A 115 -4.88 4.10 3.25
C GLY A 115 -5.85 3.08 2.64
N GLY A 116 -5.41 2.25 1.70
CA GLY A 116 -6.22 1.23 1.03
C GLY A 116 -7.34 1.78 0.15
N GLN A 117 -7.33 3.08 -0.16
CA GLN A 117 -8.39 3.70 -0.96
C GLN A 117 -8.26 3.29 -2.42
N LEU A 118 -9.19 2.47 -2.87
CA LEU A 118 -9.41 2.18 -4.28
C LEU A 118 -10.62 2.98 -4.74
N THR A 119 -10.37 4.06 -5.48
CA THR A 119 -11.42 4.98 -5.92
C THR A 119 -11.57 4.89 -7.44
N PRO A 120 -12.77 4.55 -7.95
CA PRO A 120 -13.04 4.68 -9.38
C PRO A 120 -13.13 6.16 -9.76
N GLY A 121 -12.74 6.49 -10.99
CA GLY A 121 -12.80 7.85 -11.51
C GLY A 121 -11.48 8.63 -11.44
N LEU A 122 -11.58 9.95 -11.57
CA LEU A 122 -10.42 10.85 -11.59
C LEU A 122 -10.09 11.31 -10.16
N ALA A 123 -8.88 10.99 -9.69
CA ALA A 123 -8.45 11.30 -8.32
C ALA A 123 -8.37 12.81 -7.98
N ARG A 124 -8.40 13.70 -8.98
CA ARG A 124 -8.14 15.14 -8.79
C ARG A 124 -9.09 16.09 -9.51
N TRP A 125 -10.02 15.58 -10.32
CA TRP A 125 -10.90 16.44 -11.11
C TRP A 125 -12.29 16.42 -10.50
N GLU A 126 -12.75 17.59 -10.08
CA GLU A 126 -14.14 17.77 -9.72
C GLU A 126 -15.01 17.73 -10.99
N ALA A 127 -16.27 17.29 -10.85
CA ALA A 127 -17.21 17.27 -11.97
C ALA A 127 -17.36 18.66 -12.62
N GLN A 128 -17.23 19.73 -11.84
CA GLN A 128 -17.25 21.10 -12.35
C GLN A 128 -16.06 21.39 -13.27
N GLU A 129 -14.85 21.00 -12.89
CA GLU A 129 -13.65 21.23 -13.70
C GLU A 129 -13.70 20.44 -15.02
N MET A 130 -14.29 19.24 -15.00
CA MET A 130 -14.57 18.49 -16.23
C MET A 130 -15.57 19.22 -17.14
N ALA A 131 -16.65 19.78 -16.57
CA ALA A 131 -17.66 20.50 -17.34
C ALA A 131 -17.14 21.82 -17.92
N ASP A 132 -16.18 22.47 -17.26
CA ASP A 132 -15.58 23.73 -17.71
C ASP A 132 -14.53 23.50 -18.81
N ARG A 133 -13.83 22.35 -18.81
CA ARG A 133 -12.72 22.06 -19.73
C ARG A 133 -13.07 21.14 -20.90
N LEU A 134 -14.14 20.36 -20.78
CA LEU A 134 -14.53 19.36 -21.76
C LEU A 134 -15.97 19.58 -22.22
N SER A 135 -16.28 19.12 -23.43
CA SER A 135 -17.67 18.97 -23.84
C SER A 135 -18.38 17.96 -22.91
N TYR A 136 -19.70 18.07 -22.76
CA TYR A 136 -20.48 17.11 -21.97
C TYR A 136 -20.23 15.66 -22.42
N GLU A 137 -20.15 15.44 -23.74
CA GLU A 137 -19.91 14.10 -24.30
C GLU A 137 -18.51 13.58 -23.95
N ASP A 138 -17.48 14.42 -24.00
CA ASP A 138 -16.11 13.98 -23.67
C ASP A 138 -15.90 13.80 -22.16
N ALA A 139 -16.53 14.65 -21.34
CA ALA A 139 -16.58 14.48 -19.89
C ALA A 139 -17.26 13.15 -19.52
N LYS A 140 -18.37 12.80 -20.19
CA LYS A 140 -19.09 11.55 -19.98
C LYS A 140 -18.28 10.33 -20.40
N LYS A 141 -17.58 10.38 -21.54
CA LYS A 141 -16.66 9.32 -21.97
C LYS A 141 -15.51 9.13 -20.98
N LEU A 142 -14.86 10.21 -20.56
CA LEU A 142 -13.76 10.16 -19.61
C LEU A 142 -14.21 9.60 -18.26
N TRP A 143 -15.39 9.98 -17.79
CA TRP A 143 -15.99 9.42 -16.58
C TRP A 143 -16.27 7.92 -16.75
N HIS A 144 -16.87 7.49 -17.87
CA HIS A 144 -17.16 6.09 -18.12
C HIS A 144 -15.88 5.24 -18.17
N PHE A 145 -14.86 5.71 -18.89
CA PHE A 145 -13.56 5.07 -18.97
C PHE A 145 -12.95 4.87 -17.58
N THR A 146 -12.85 5.96 -16.80
CA THR A 146 -12.18 5.93 -15.48
C THR A 146 -12.98 5.25 -14.37
N SER A 147 -14.31 5.15 -14.48
CA SER A 147 -15.15 4.50 -13.47
C SER A 147 -15.55 3.07 -13.78
N THR A 148 -15.45 2.64 -15.04
CA THR A 148 -15.91 1.32 -15.49
C THR A 148 -14.83 0.57 -16.27
N GLU A 149 -14.36 1.12 -17.39
CA GLU A 149 -13.48 0.38 -18.32
C GLU A 149 -12.09 0.13 -17.72
N ALA A 150 -11.49 1.12 -17.06
CA ALA A 150 -10.16 1.01 -16.44
C ALA A 150 -10.13 0.12 -15.18
N MET A 151 -11.29 -0.41 -14.76
CA MET A 151 -11.44 -1.24 -13.57
C MET A 151 -11.71 -2.72 -13.91
N GLN A 152 -11.80 -3.05 -15.21
CA GLN A 152 -11.93 -4.42 -15.74
C GLN A 152 -10.57 -4.98 -16.11
#